data_AF-A0AAU7QE67-F1
#
_entry.id   AF-A0AAU7QE67-F1
#
_cell.length_a   1.000
_cell.length_b   1.000
_cell.length_c   1.000
_cell.angle_alpha   90.00
_cell.angle_beta   90.00
_cell.angle_gamma   90.00
#
_symmetry.space_group_name_H-M   'P 1'
#
loop_
_entity.id
_entity.type
_entity.pdbx_description
1 polymer ?
#
loop_
_entity_poly.entity_id
_entity_poly.type
_entity_poly.pdbx_seq_one_letter_code
_entity_poly.pdbx_strand_id
1 'polypeptide(L)'
;MVQTSRSAMASRGQGAEDIPAAGKRENGKNGHRGRVFDYGELRLLLLAMLAEQPSHGYELIHEVKSRFGGMYKPSPGVIYPTLTWLYDRGYAVIDLEKGGRKRYTITDGGRAFLAANQAVAEMLLARVVPKGNGKSPEQIVDAMDHLKRALSLRIKLAPVAEGVVEKMAAVIHAAAEQLEELLNTPPLEEATLKSVADIVTPNADRFLRRLCSHFQHRTPVITDENSGQFRMSMGEVRMEALGGIFRITVTSCKPDKLEEMQEIMVRHLEEAAVREVLEVNWR
;
A
#
# COMPACT_ATOMS: atom_id res chain seq x y z
N MET A 1 12.53 58.84 52.20
CA MET A 1 13.85 58.17 52.30
C MET A 1 14.08 57.47 50.96
N VAL A 2 15.05 58.00 50.17
CA VAL A 2 15.74 57.39 49.00
C VAL A 2 14.83 57.09 47.77
N GLN A 3 14.75 57.96 46.75
CA GLN A 3 15.64 58.05 45.55
C GLN A 3 15.78 56.69 44.83
N THR A 4 15.41 56.52 43.56
CA THR A 4 16.18 56.91 42.34
C THR A 4 15.28 56.60 41.12
N SER A 5 15.04 57.48 40.15
CA SER A 5 15.90 58.12 39.14
C SER A 5 16.20 57.27 37.89
N ARG A 6 15.98 57.92 36.72
CA ARG A 6 16.47 57.69 35.33
C ARG A 6 15.55 56.88 34.41
N SER A 7 15.03 57.39 33.30
CA SER A 7 15.54 58.19 32.16
C SER A 7 15.98 57.37 30.95
N ALA A 8 15.55 57.87 29.78
CA ALA A 8 16.08 57.74 28.41
C ALA A 8 15.77 56.42 27.68
N MET A 9 15.06 56.41 26.54
CA MET A 9 15.25 57.10 25.24
C MET A 9 16.23 56.35 24.31
N ALA A 10 15.65 55.83 23.22
CA ALA A 10 16.19 55.58 21.89
C ALA A 10 17.61 55.01 21.72
N SER A 11 17.72 53.88 21.01
CA SER A 11 18.54 53.84 19.78
C SER A 11 18.20 52.64 18.90
N ARG A 12 18.53 52.84 17.63
CA ARG A 12 18.25 52.09 16.41
C ARG A 12 19.53 51.34 16.02
N GLY A 13 19.40 50.10 15.53
CA GLY A 13 20.46 49.35 14.82
C GLY A 13 19.84 48.03 14.37
N GLN A 14 19.43 47.85 13.11
CA GLN A 14 20.27 47.50 11.95
C GLN A 14 21.35 46.47 12.29
N GLY A 15 21.03 45.21 11.98
CA GLY A 15 21.92 44.07 11.92
C GLY A 15 21.28 43.04 10.99
N ALA A 16 21.48 43.24 9.69
CA ALA A 16 21.34 42.18 8.71
C ALA A 16 22.54 41.26 8.89
N GLU A 17 22.32 39.98 9.13
CA GLU A 17 23.34 38.95 8.93
C GLU A 17 22.69 37.56 8.81
N ASP A 18 23.02 36.93 7.69
CA ASP A 18 23.30 35.51 7.51
C ASP A 18 22.18 34.47 7.57
N ILE A 19 21.67 34.24 6.36
CA ILE A 19 21.28 32.94 5.82
C ILE A 19 22.43 31.93 6.01
N PRO A 20 22.23 30.79 6.70
CA PRO A 20 22.99 29.59 6.42
C PRO A 20 22.21 28.76 5.38
N ALA A 21 22.85 28.62 4.22
CA ALA A 21 22.53 27.58 3.25
C ALA A 21 22.81 26.19 3.82
N ALA A 22 22.24 25.19 3.14
CA ALA A 22 22.52 23.76 3.20
C ALA A 22 21.75 22.93 4.25
N GLY A 23 20.74 22.25 3.73
CA GLY A 23 20.07 21.13 4.37
C GLY A 23 19.08 20.48 3.42
N LYS A 24 19.56 20.02 2.24
CA LYS A 24 18.84 19.04 1.42
C LYS A 24 18.52 17.84 2.32
N ARG A 25 17.30 17.75 2.84
CA ARG A 25 16.81 16.51 3.44
C ARG A 25 16.22 15.67 2.33
N GLU A 26 17.02 14.67 1.98
CA GLU A 26 16.69 13.56 1.12
C GLU A 26 15.28 13.04 1.40
N ASN A 27 14.46 13.17 0.37
CA ASN A 27 13.63 12.13 -0.20
C ASN A 27 13.68 10.78 0.53
N GLY A 28 12.99 10.69 1.67
CA GLY A 28 12.66 9.44 2.34
C GLY A 28 11.65 8.68 1.49
N LYS A 29 12.16 7.96 0.49
CA LYS A 29 11.47 6.90 -0.24
C LYS A 29 11.00 5.84 0.76
N ASN A 30 9.89 6.10 1.43
CA ASN A 30 9.20 5.06 2.19
C ASN A 30 8.51 4.15 1.17
N GLY A 31 9.15 2.99 0.99
CA GLY A 31 8.70 1.93 0.11
C GLY A 31 7.21 1.68 0.25
N HIS A 32 6.54 1.69 -0.89
CA HIS A 32 5.20 1.17 -1.04
C HIS A 32 5.26 -0.34 -0.78
N ARG A 33 5.33 -0.74 0.49
CA ARG A 33 4.90 -2.06 0.94
C ARG A 33 3.46 -2.21 0.43
N GLY A 34 3.27 -3.13 -0.52
CA GLY A 34 2.02 -3.32 -1.25
C GLY A 34 0.84 -3.38 -0.29
N ARG A 35 0.02 -2.34 -0.29
CA ARG A 35 -1.22 -2.33 0.48
C ARG A 35 -2.26 -3.13 -0.29
N VAL A 36 -3.02 -3.95 0.41
CA VAL A 36 -4.14 -4.73 -0.16
C VAL A 36 -5.20 -3.82 -0.79
N PHE A 37 -5.33 -2.59 -0.26
CA PHE A 37 -6.12 -1.50 -0.82
C PHE A 37 -5.30 -0.21 -0.89
N ASP A 38 -5.45 0.55 -1.97
CA ASP A 38 -5.03 1.94 -1.96
C ASP A 38 -5.99 2.83 -1.14
N TYR A 39 -5.62 4.10 -0.94
CA TYR A 39 -6.46 5.03 -0.15
C TYR A 39 -7.80 5.34 -0.81
N GLY A 40 -7.92 5.29 -2.14
CA GLY A 40 -9.16 5.53 -2.88
C GLY A 40 -10.11 4.33 -2.81
N GLU A 41 -9.59 3.13 -3.03
CA GLU A 41 -10.32 1.87 -2.92
C GLU A 41 -10.87 1.68 -1.50
N LEU A 42 -10.06 1.95 -0.48
CA LEU A 42 -10.54 1.82 0.90
C LEU A 42 -11.64 2.84 1.23
N ARG A 43 -11.57 4.07 0.70
CA ARG A 43 -12.65 5.07 0.88
C ARG A 43 -13.96 4.56 0.31
N LEU A 44 -13.91 4.05 -0.93
CA LEU A 44 -15.10 3.58 -1.61
C LEU A 44 -15.66 2.31 -0.95
N LEU A 45 -14.79 1.40 -0.51
CA LEU A 45 -15.16 0.20 0.24
C LEU A 45 -15.85 0.56 1.56
N LEU A 46 -15.25 1.44 2.38
CA LEU A 46 -15.86 1.85 3.65
C LEU A 46 -17.19 2.58 3.42
N LEU A 47 -17.28 3.41 2.39
CA LEU A 47 -18.53 4.09 2.04
C LEU A 47 -19.62 3.09 1.62
N ALA A 48 -19.26 2.06 0.85
CA ALA A 48 -20.17 0.99 0.46
C ALA A 48 -20.68 0.21 1.69
N MET A 49 -19.80 -0.10 2.64
CA MET A 49 -20.19 -0.76 3.90
C MET A 49 -21.11 0.12 4.76
N LEU A 50 -20.86 1.43 4.80
CA LEU A 50 -21.74 2.38 5.48
C LEU A 50 -23.11 2.53 4.80
N ALA A 51 -23.21 2.20 3.51
CA ALA A 51 -24.47 2.12 2.79
C ALA A 51 -25.27 0.85 3.12
N GLU A 52 -24.59 -0.25 3.46
CA GLU A 52 -25.25 -1.46 3.99
C GLU A 52 -25.78 -1.22 5.41
N GLN A 53 -24.94 -0.68 6.31
CA GLN A 53 -25.34 -0.37 7.69
C GLN A 53 -24.47 0.72 8.34
N PRO A 54 -25.08 1.63 9.13
CA PRO A 54 -24.32 2.55 9.98
C PRO A 54 -23.40 1.79 10.93
N SER A 55 -22.13 2.19 11.00
CA SER A 55 -21.09 1.40 11.67
C SER A 55 -20.11 2.27 12.45
N HIS A 56 -19.51 1.70 13.48
CA HIS A 56 -18.36 2.30 14.16
C HIS A 56 -17.05 1.99 13.43
N GLY A 57 -16.04 2.84 13.62
CA GLY A 57 -14.72 2.60 13.03
C GLY A 57 -14.09 1.26 13.41
N TYR A 58 -14.31 0.77 14.64
CA TYR A 58 -13.83 -0.55 15.07
C TYR A 58 -14.62 -1.70 14.43
N GLU A 59 -15.92 -1.53 14.23
CA GLU A 59 -16.77 -2.53 13.55
C GLU A 59 -16.34 -2.67 12.10
N LEU A 60 -16.09 -1.56 11.41
CA LEU A 60 -15.55 -1.56 10.05
C LEU A 60 -14.20 -2.30 9.95
N ILE A 61 -13.31 -2.16 10.95
CA ILE A 61 -12.06 -2.94 10.99
C ILE A 61 -12.34 -4.45 11.04
N HIS A 62 -13.29 -4.87 11.86
CA HIS A 62 -13.66 -6.28 12.01
C HIS A 62 -14.39 -6.83 10.78
N GLU A 63 -15.30 -6.04 10.23
CA GLU A 63 -16.09 -6.37 9.05
C GLU A 63 -15.19 -6.55 7.82
N VAL A 64 -14.25 -5.61 7.59
CA VAL A 64 -13.22 -5.75 6.55
C VAL A 64 -12.43 -7.05 6.79
N LYS A 65 -11.95 -7.30 8.02
CA LYS A 65 -11.22 -8.53 8.33
C LYS A 65 -12.04 -9.78 7.99
N SER A 66 -13.31 -9.81 8.37
CA SER A 66 -14.22 -10.94 8.18
C SER A 66 -14.47 -11.19 6.68
N ARG A 67 -14.79 -10.12 5.95
CA ARG A 67 -15.10 -10.16 4.52
C ARG A 67 -13.92 -10.64 3.66
N PHE A 68 -12.69 -10.31 4.05
CA PHE A 68 -11.48 -10.77 3.38
C PHE A 68 -10.85 -12.02 4.01
N GLY A 69 -11.66 -12.86 4.67
CA GLY A 69 -11.24 -14.18 5.16
C GLY A 69 -10.12 -14.15 6.19
N GLY A 70 -9.98 -13.05 6.94
CA GLY A 70 -8.92 -12.84 7.93
C GLY A 70 -7.56 -12.42 7.36
N MET A 71 -7.40 -12.42 6.02
CA MET A 71 -6.13 -12.17 5.35
C MET A 71 -5.72 -10.69 5.34
N TYR A 72 -6.67 -9.77 5.54
CA TYR A 72 -6.40 -8.34 5.64
C TYR A 72 -7.17 -7.73 6.80
N LYS A 73 -6.45 -7.11 7.74
CA LYS A 73 -7.04 -6.29 8.81
C LYS A 73 -6.50 -4.87 8.70
N PRO A 74 -7.33 -3.87 8.34
CA PRO A 74 -6.88 -2.50 8.26
C PRO A 74 -6.54 -1.97 9.67
N SER A 75 -5.47 -1.20 9.77
CA SER A 75 -5.10 -0.60 11.06
C SER A 75 -5.98 0.62 11.36
N PRO A 76 -6.15 0.99 12.64
CA PRO A 76 -6.79 2.24 13.03
C PRO A 76 -6.22 3.46 12.30
N GLY A 77 -4.90 3.49 12.07
CA GLY A 77 -4.20 4.58 11.39
C GLY A 77 -4.54 4.74 9.91
N VAL A 78 -5.23 3.78 9.29
CA VAL A 78 -5.75 3.89 7.92
C VAL A 78 -7.26 4.11 7.94
N ILE A 79 -8.00 3.45 8.84
CA ILE A 79 -9.47 3.58 8.92
C ILE A 79 -9.90 4.96 9.37
N TYR A 80 -9.38 5.47 10.48
CA TYR A 80 -9.88 6.73 11.03
C TYR A 80 -9.58 7.94 10.12
N PRO A 81 -8.39 8.08 9.51
CA PRO A 81 -8.18 9.14 8.52
C PRO A 81 -9.09 9.01 7.29
N THR A 82 -9.42 7.78 6.89
CA THR A 82 -10.35 7.53 5.79
C THR A 82 -11.77 7.96 6.15
N LEU A 83 -12.23 7.64 7.36
CA LEU A 83 -13.53 8.05 7.87
C LEU A 83 -13.62 9.57 8.08
N THR A 84 -12.55 10.20 8.58
CA THR A 84 -12.45 11.66 8.65
C THR A 84 -12.59 12.27 7.26
N TRP A 85 -11.91 11.72 6.25
CA TRP A 85 -12.03 12.22 4.89
C TRP A 85 -13.46 12.10 4.32
N LEU A 86 -14.14 10.98 4.59
CA LEU A 86 -15.54 10.78 4.18
C LEU A 86 -16.47 11.79 4.88
N TYR A 87 -16.21 12.10 6.14
CA TYR A 87 -16.92 13.11 6.90
C TYR A 87 -16.66 14.53 6.36
N ASP A 88 -15.41 14.91 6.16
CA ASP A 88 -15.01 16.24 5.69
C ASP A 88 -15.55 16.55 4.28
N ARG A 89 -15.70 15.50 3.44
CA ARG A 89 -16.31 15.60 2.11
C ARG A 89 -17.83 15.57 2.11
N GLY A 90 -18.46 15.39 3.27
CA GLY A 90 -19.91 15.30 3.40
C GLY A 90 -20.51 14.00 2.87
N TYR A 91 -19.71 12.95 2.70
CA TYR A 91 -20.17 11.62 2.28
C TYR A 91 -20.65 10.74 3.44
N ALA A 92 -20.16 11.03 4.65
CA ALA A 92 -20.63 10.42 5.88
C ALA A 92 -20.89 11.49 6.96
N VAL A 93 -21.81 11.22 7.88
CA VAL A 93 -22.03 12.01 9.10
C VAL A 93 -21.66 11.18 10.32
N ILE A 94 -21.40 11.87 11.43
CA ILE A 94 -21.05 11.25 12.70
C ILE A 94 -22.20 11.49 13.69
N ASP A 95 -22.81 10.40 14.12
CA ASP A 95 -23.77 10.39 15.21
C ASP A 95 -23.04 10.04 16.51
N LEU A 96 -23.21 10.87 17.54
CA LEU A 96 -22.65 10.63 18.86
C LEU A 96 -23.64 9.81 19.69
N GLU A 97 -23.28 8.55 19.94
CA GLU A 97 -24.10 7.67 20.78
C GLU A 97 -23.85 7.88 22.28
N LYS A 98 -24.78 7.38 23.10
CA LYS A 98 -24.62 7.36 24.56
C LYS A 98 -23.32 6.64 24.91
N GLY A 99 -22.40 7.36 25.57
CA GLY A 99 -21.06 6.87 25.90
C GLY A 99 -19.93 7.44 25.03
N GLY A 100 -20.21 8.43 24.17
CA GLY A 100 -19.18 9.17 23.42
C GLY A 100 -18.61 8.43 22.21
N ARG A 101 -19.26 7.34 21.80
CA ARG A 101 -18.86 6.54 20.63
C ARG A 101 -19.37 7.22 19.35
N LYS A 102 -18.48 7.34 18.36
CA LYS A 102 -18.78 7.91 17.05
C LYS A 102 -19.29 6.80 16.12
N ARG A 103 -20.55 6.89 15.73
CA ARG A 103 -21.16 6.05 14.69
C ARG A 103 -21.16 6.82 13.38
N TYR A 104 -20.71 6.18 12.31
CA TYR A 104 -20.68 6.78 10.98
C TYR A 104 -21.90 6.31 10.19
N THR A 105 -22.53 7.24 9.48
CA THR A 105 -23.73 7.01 8.67
C THR A 105 -23.54 7.66 7.31
N ILE A 106 -23.87 6.96 6.22
CA ILE A 106 -23.75 7.53 4.86
C ILE A 106 -24.80 8.64 4.62
N THR A 107 -24.39 9.71 3.93
CA THR A 107 -25.29 10.81 3.53
C THR A 107 -25.89 10.59 2.14
N ASP A 108 -26.82 11.44 1.72
CA ASP A 108 -27.30 11.45 0.32
C ASP A 108 -26.18 11.77 -0.67
N GLY A 109 -25.26 12.67 -0.31
CA GLY A 109 -24.06 12.95 -1.12
C GLY A 109 -23.15 11.73 -1.25
N GLY A 110 -22.98 10.98 -0.16
CA GLY A 110 -22.24 9.71 -0.16
C GLY A 110 -22.92 8.65 -1.03
N ARG A 111 -24.26 8.53 -0.97
CA ARG A 111 -25.03 7.62 -1.82
C ARG A 111 -24.88 7.96 -3.30
N ALA A 112 -24.95 9.23 -3.67
CA ALA A 112 -24.74 9.68 -5.05
C ALA A 112 -23.31 9.39 -5.53
N PHE A 113 -22.30 9.63 -4.68
CA PHE A 113 -20.92 9.29 -4.99
C PHE A 113 -20.71 7.77 -5.16
N LEU A 114 -21.32 6.96 -4.30
CA LEU A 114 -21.27 5.50 -4.40
C LEU A 114 -21.93 5.00 -5.68
N ALA A 115 -23.11 5.53 -6.05
CA ALA A 115 -23.80 5.18 -7.28
C ALA A 115 -22.99 5.52 -8.54
N ALA A 116 -22.32 6.68 -8.56
CA ALA A 116 -21.43 7.06 -9.66
C ALA A 116 -20.21 6.14 -9.81
N ASN A 117 -19.85 5.40 -8.75
CA ASN A 117 -18.69 4.49 -8.71
C ASN A 117 -19.12 3.02 -8.48
N GLN A 118 -20.37 2.68 -8.82
CA GLN A 118 -20.98 1.41 -8.43
C GLN A 118 -20.20 0.19 -8.95
N ALA A 119 -19.75 0.19 -10.21
CA ALA A 119 -18.98 -0.92 -10.78
C ALA A 119 -17.68 -1.19 -10.01
N VAL A 120 -16.99 -0.13 -9.56
CA VAL A 120 -15.76 -0.25 -8.78
C VAL A 120 -16.08 -0.71 -7.36
N ALA A 121 -17.15 -0.19 -6.74
CA ALA A 121 -17.59 -0.60 -5.42
C ALA A 121 -17.97 -2.09 -5.38
N GLU A 122 -18.72 -2.57 -6.38
CA GLU A 122 -19.09 -3.98 -6.51
C GLU A 122 -17.85 -4.87 -6.70
N MET A 123 -16.90 -4.46 -7.56
CA MET A 123 -15.64 -5.18 -7.73
C MET A 123 -14.86 -5.29 -6.41
N LEU A 124 -14.78 -4.21 -5.63
CA LEU A 124 -14.08 -4.19 -4.33
C LEU A 124 -14.77 -5.06 -3.29
N LEU A 125 -16.11 -5.04 -3.24
CA LEU A 125 -16.90 -5.88 -2.33
C LEU A 125 -16.82 -7.37 -2.70
N ALA A 126 -16.73 -7.68 -4.00
CA ALA A 126 -16.60 -9.04 -4.52
C ALA A 126 -15.17 -9.58 -4.50
N ARG A 127 -14.18 -8.75 -4.14
CA ARG A 127 -12.76 -9.12 -4.10
C ARG A 127 -12.51 -10.15 -2.99
N VAL A 128 -12.68 -11.43 -3.29
CA VAL A 128 -12.22 -12.51 -2.42
C VAL A 128 -10.69 -12.55 -2.51
N VAL A 129 -9.99 -12.28 -1.40
CA VAL A 129 -8.55 -12.57 -1.33
C VAL A 129 -8.40 -14.08 -1.52
N PRO A 130 -7.60 -14.56 -2.50
CA PRO A 130 -7.42 -15.99 -2.70
C PRO A 130 -7.02 -16.62 -1.37
N LYS A 131 -7.79 -17.61 -0.90
CA LYS A 131 -7.35 -18.48 0.19
C LYS A 131 -6.04 -19.12 -0.28
N GLY A 132 -4.92 -18.70 0.31
CA GLY A 132 -3.69 -19.46 0.16
C GLY A 132 -3.96 -20.89 0.63
N ASN A 133 -3.71 -21.88 -0.22
CA ASN A 133 -3.91 -23.30 0.09
C ASN A 133 -2.86 -23.82 1.07
N GLY A 134 -2.76 -23.22 2.27
CA GLY A 134 -1.85 -23.64 3.34
C GLY A 134 -2.57 -23.65 4.68
N LYS A 135 -2.39 -24.72 5.46
CA LYS A 135 -2.84 -24.77 6.87
C LYS A 135 -2.06 -23.73 7.69
N SER A 136 -2.51 -22.47 7.80
CA SER A 136 -1.96 -21.47 8.74
C SER A 136 -2.78 -20.18 8.80
N PRO A 137 -3.80 -20.10 9.68
CA PRO A 137 -3.94 -18.89 10.52
C PRO A 137 -4.11 -19.16 12.03
N GLU A 138 -4.61 -20.33 12.44
CA GLU A 138 -4.99 -20.59 13.85
C GLU A 138 -3.78 -20.65 14.80
N GLN A 139 -2.72 -21.36 14.44
CA GLN A 139 -1.53 -21.52 15.29
C GLN A 139 -0.82 -20.19 15.58
N ILE A 140 -0.81 -19.28 14.59
CA ILE A 140 -0.23 -17.94 14.74
C ILE A 140 -1.12 -17.05 15.63
N VAL A 141 -2.45 -17.16 15.48
CA VAL A 141 -3.41 -16.45 16.32
C VAL A 141 -3.28 -16.91 17.78
N ASP A 142 -3.20 -18.21 18.03
CA ASP A 142 -3.01 -18.78 19.37
C ASP A 142 -1.70 -18.33 20.03
N ALA A 143 -0.60 -18.31 19.27
CA ALA A 143 0.70 -17.83 19.74
C ALA A 143 0.65 -16.33 20.12
N MET A 144 -0.02 -15.51 19.30
CA MET A 144 -0.18 -14.09 19.57
C MET A 144 -1.06 -13.82 20.80
N ASP A 145 -2.11 -14.62 21.02
CA ASP A 145 -2.98 -14.49 22.19
C ASP A 145 -2.30 -14.99 23.47
N HIS A 146 -1.39 -15.96 23.38
CA HIS A 146 -0.51 -16.31 24.48
C HIS A 146 0.43 -15.15 24.85
N LEU A 147 1.09 -14.52 23.87
CA LEU A 147 1.98 -13.37 24.10
C LEU A 147 1.23 -12.19 24.76
N LYS A 148 0.05 -11.82 24.25
CA LYS A 148 -0.77 -10.74 24.83
C LYS A 148 -1.15 -11.02 26.29
N ARG A 149 -1.52 -12.27 26.63
CA ARG A 149 -1.86 -12.65 28.00
C ARG A 149 -0.65 -12.52 28.93
N ALA A 150 0.52 -13.00 28.51
CA ALA A 150 1.76 -12.88 29.29
C ALA A 150 2.13 -11.42 29.60
N LEU A 151 1.96 -10.52 28.61
CA LEU A 151 2.21 -9.08 28.79
C LEU A 151 1.14 -8.41 29.67
N SER A 152 -0.14 -8.76 29.46
CA SER A 152 -1.27 -8.16 30.18
C SER A 152 -1.32 -8.54 31.66
N LEU A 153 -0.85 -9.74 32.01
CA LEU A 153 -0.80 -10.22 33.40
C LEU A 153 0.24 -9.42 34.24
N ARG A 154 1.30 -8.89 33.63
CA ARG A 154 2.32 -8.09 34.35
C ARG A 154 1.96 -6.62 34.51
N ILE A 155 1.24 -6.03 33.56
CA ILE A 155 0.91 -4.59 33.58
C ILE A 155 -0.11 -4.23 34.68
N LYS A 156 -0.90 -5.20 35.16
CA LYS A 156 -1.96 -4.97 36.17
C LYS A 156 -1.54 -5.17 37.64
N LEU A 157 -0.35 -5.70 37.92
CA LEU A 157 0.01 -6.18 39.27
C LEU A 157 1.12 -5.38 39.98
N ALA A 158 1.98 -4.62 39.28
CA ALA A 158 2.98 -3.76 39.91
C ALA A 158 3.62 -2.79 38.89
N PRO A 159 4.19 -1.64 39.33
CA PRO A 159 5.08 -0.85 38.50
C PRO A 159 6.29 -1.68 38.05
N VAL A 160 6.57 -1.66 36.75
CA VAL A 160 7.67 -2.40 36.15
C VAL A 160 8.98 -1.73 36.54
N ALA A 161 9.94 -2.51 37.06
CA ALA A 161 11.25 -2.00 37.43
C ALA A 161 11.96 -1.38 36.20
N GLU A 162 12.71 -0.31 36.44
CA GLU A 162 13.48 0.41 35.43
C GLU A 162 14.44 -0.58 34.71
N GLY A 163 14.43 -0.57 33.38
CA GLY A 163 15.18 -1.52 32.53
C GLY A 163 14.48 -2.86 32.24
N VAL A 164 13.39 -3.23 32.91
CA VAL A 164 12.61 -4.44 32.54
C VAL A 164 11.79 -4.21 31.28
N VAL A 165 11.26 -3.00 31.09
CA VAL A 165 10.55 -2.60 29.86
C VAL A 165 11.46 -2.70 28.64
N GLU A 166 12.70 -2.23 28.76
CA GLU A 166 13.71 -2.30 27.69
C GLU A 166 14.04 -3.75 27.34
N LYS A 167 14.22 -4.61 28.34
CA LYS A 167 14.44 -6.05 28.12
C LYS A 167 13.24 -6.73 27.45
N MET A 168 12.01 -6.37 27.84
CA MET A 168 10.80 -6.90 27.22
C MET A 168 10.68 -6.46 25.76
N ALA A 169 10.96 -5.19 25.47
CA ALA A 169 10.99 -4.68 24.11
C ALA A 169 12.06 -5.40 23.26
N ALA A 170 13.26 -5.60 23.80
CA ALA A 170 14.34 -6.33 23.12
C ALA A 170 13.94 -7.76 22.74
N VAL A 171 13.24 -8.48 23.63
CA VAL A 171 12.74 -9.84 23.33
C VAL A 171 11.70 -9.84 22.21
N ILE A 172 10.79 -8.86 22.20
CA ILE A 172 9.77 -8.74 21.15
C ILE A 172 10.41 -8.40 19.80
N HIS A 173 11.39 -7.48 19.79
CA HIS A 173 12.13 -7.13 18.58
C HIS A 173 12.91 -8.33 18.02
N ALA A 174 13.63 -9.07 18.86
CA ALA A 174 14.34 -10.27 18.43
C ALA A 174 13.41 -11.35 17.86
N ALA A 175 12.23 -11.56 18.47
CA ALA A 175 11.23 -12.48 17.95
C ALA A 175 10.66 -12.00 16.60
N ALA A 176 10.47 -10.68 16.42
CA ALA A 176 10.03 -10.11 15.16
C ALA A 176 11.08 -10.27 14.06
N GLU A 177 12.37 -10.05 14.35
CA GLU A 177 13.48 -10.26 13.40
C GLU A 177 13.54 -11.71 12.92
N GLN A 178 13.39 -12.68 13.82
CA GLN A 178 13.35 -14.11 13.45
C GLN A 178 12.13 -14.45 12.58
N LEU A 179 10.97 -13.86 12.87
CA LEU A 179 9.78 -14.03 12.04
C LEU A 179 9.96 -13.36 10.67
N GLU A 180 10.56 -12.18 10.62
CA GLU A 180 10.91 -11.52 9.37
C GLU A 180 11.90 -12.36 8.55
N GLU A 181 12.89 -12.99 9.16
CA GLU A 181 13.81 -13.91 8.49
C GLU A 181 13.09 -15.15 7.94
N LEU A 182 12.17 -15.75 8.72
CA LEU A 182 11.35 -16.88 8.26
C LEU A 182 10.36 -16.51 7.15
N LEU A 183 9.78 -15.31 7.21
CA LEU A 183 8.82 -14.80 6.22
C LEU A 183 9.50 -14.24 4.97
N ASN A 184 10.75 -13.79 5.09
CA ASN A 184 11.61 -13.37 3.98
C ASN A 184 12.49 -14.51 3.46
N THR A 185 12.43 -15.70 4.07
CA THR A 185 12.96 -16.92 3.46
C THR A 185 12.16 -17.12 2.18
N PRO A 186 12.79 -17.06 0.99
CA PRO A 186 12.05 -17.28 -0.26
C PRO A 186 11.33 -18.64 -0.15
N PRO A 187 10.04 -18.71 -0.50
CA PRO A 187 9.34 -20.00 -0.52
C PRO A 187 10.16 -20.94 -1.39
N LEU A 188 10.42 -22.15 -0.89
CA LEU A 188 11.14 -23.20 -1.61
C LEU A 188 10.67 -23.21 -3.07
N GLU A 189 11.64 -23.05 -3.97
CA GLU A 189 11.50 -22.97 -5.42
C GLU A 189 10.46 -23.98 -5.94
N GLU A 190 9.26 -23.51 -6.29
CA GLU A 190 8.77 -23.84 -7.62
C GLU A 190 9.58 -22.94 -8.54
N ALA A 191 10.53 -23.52 -9.28
CA ALA A 191 11.47 -22.80 -10.15
C ALA A 191 10.72 -21.86 -11.11
N THR A 192 10.50 -20.61 -10.69
CA THR A 192 9.97 -19.57 -11.57
C THR A 192 11.13 -19.09 -12.42
N LEU A 193 11.10 -19.51 -13.67
CA LEU A 193 12.03 -19.03 -14.67
C LEU A 193 11.65 -17.59 -15.00
N LYS A 194 12.66 -16.74 -15.00
CA LYS A 194 12.55 -15.32 -15.33
C LYS A 194 13.41 -15.06 -16.53
N SER A 195 12.88 -14.31 -17.48
CA SER A 195 13.67 -13.79 -18.58
C SER A 195 13.44 -12.30 -18.79
N VAL A 196 14.50 -11.58 -19.14
CA VAL A 196 14.52 -10.13 -19.23
C VAL A 196 15.09 -9.68 -20.58
N ALA A 197 14.40 -8.77 -21.26
CA ALA A 197 14.89 -8.09 -22.43
C ALA A 197 15.03 -6.59 -22.16
N ASP A 198 16.21 -6.03 -22.46
CA ASP A 198 16.49 -4.60 -22.38
C ASP A 198 16.60 -4.05 -23.81
N ILE A 199 15.70 -3.13 -24.17
CA ILE A 199 15.60 -2.56 -25.50
C ILE A 199 15.97 -1.08 -25.43
N VAL A 200 17.00 -0.65 -26.14
CA VAL A 200 17.40 0.75 -26.19
C VAL A 200 16.52 1.48 -27.20
N THR A 201 15.66 2.38 -26.73
CA THR A 201 14.81 3.20 -27.61
C THR A 201 14.48 4.54 -26.95
N PRO A 202 14.60 5.66 -27.69
CA PRO A 202 14.18 6.97 -27.17
C PRO A 202 12.66 7.07 -26.98
N ASN A 203 11.88 6.10 -27.50
CA ASN A 203 10.43 6.08 -27.47
C ASN A 203 9.85 5.07 -26.45
N ALA A 204 10.61 4.70 -25.43
CA ALA A 204 10.22 3.68 -24.44
C ALA A 204 8.80 3.89 -23.86
N ASP A 205 8.44 5.13 -23.50
CA ASP A 205 7.13 5.47 -22.95
C ASP A 205 5.97 5.26 -23.95
N ARG A 206 6.24 5.40 -25.25
CA ARG A 206 5.25 5.16 -26.31
C ARG A 206 4.96 3.67 -26.44
N PHE A 207 6.01 2.83 -26.40
CA PHE A 207 5.87 1.37 -26.44
C PHE A 207 5.13 0.86 -25.22
N LEU A 208 5.50 1.35 -24.03
CA LEU A 208 4.81 1.03 -22.78
C LEU A 208 3.30 1.30 -22.88
N ARG A 209 2.91 2.53 -23.22
CA ARG A 209 1.49 2.92 -23.32
C ARG A 209 0.73 2.10 -24.35
N ARG A 210 1.33 1.86 -25.52
CA ARG A 210 0.68 1.12 -26.61
C ARG A 210 0.48 -0.35 -26.26
N LEU A 211 1.48 -1.02 -25.69
CA LEU A 211 1.37 -2.41 -25.25
C LEU A 211 0.36 -2.54 -24.11
N CYS A 212 0.43 -1.67 -23.11
CA CYS A 212 -0.54 -1.68 -22.01
C CYS A 212 -1.97 -1.51 -22.52
N SER A 213 -2.23 -0.53 -23.39
CA SER A 213 -3.55 -0.31 -23.98
C SER A 213 -4.03 -1.50 -24.82
N HIS A 214 -3.12 -2.15 -25.56
CA HIS A 214 -3.44 -3.34 -26.35
C HIS A 214 -3.92 -4.50 -25.47
N PHE A 215 -3.19 -4.78 -24.38
CA PHE A 215 -3.49 -5.90 -23.49
C PHE A 215 -4.65 -5.63 -22.52
N GLN A 216 -4.95 -4.36 -22.24
CA GLN A 216 -6.04 -3.96 -21.33
C GLN A 216 -7.42 -4.46 -21.79
N HIS A 217 -7.61 -4.72 -23.08
CA HIS A 217 -8.85 -5.29 -23.62
C HIS A 217 -9.03 -6.79 -23.31
N ARG A 218 -7.94 -7.51 -22.96
CA ARG A 218 -7.96 -8.97 -22.77
C ARG A 218 -7.59 -9.41 -21.36
N THR A 219 -6.86 -8.59 -20.62
CA THR A 219 -6.47 -8.88 -19.24
C THR A 219 -6.38 -7.59 -18.43
N PRO A 220 -6.60 -7.62 -17.09
CA PRO A 220 -6.33 -6.46 -16.25
C PRO A 220 -4.85 -6.08 -16.33
N VAL A 221 -4.58 -4.87 -16.82
CA VAL A 221 -3.23 -4.28 -16.86
C VAL A 221 -3.14 -3.22 -15.78
N ILE A 222 -2.13 -3.33 -14.92
CA ILE A 222 -1.76 -2.32 -13.93
C ILE A 222 -0.69 -1.45 -14.58
N THR A 223 -0.93 -0.14 -14.71
CA THR A 223 0.02 0.78 -15.32
C THR A 223 0.31 1.94 -14.38
N ASP A 224 1.56 2.40 -14.35
CA ASP A 224 1.96 3.69 -13.80
C ASP A 224 2.55 4.59 -14.90
N GLU A 225 3.17 5.72 -14.54
CA GLU A 225 3.76 6.67 -15.50
C GLU A 225 4.91 6.08 -16.32
N ASN A 226 5.63 5.09 -15.78
CA ASN A 226 6.88 4.53 -16.31
C ASN A 226 6.89 2.99 -16.35
N SER A 227 5.83 2.31 -15.95
CA SER A 227 5.75 0.86 -15.89
C SER A 227 4.35 0.32 -16.17
N GLY A 228 4.31 -0.95 -16.55
CA GLY A 228 3.09 -1.67 -16.90
C GLY A 228 3.25 -3.14 -16.55
N GLN A 229 2.25 -3.72 -15.92
CA GLN A 229 2.27 -5.09 -15.44
C GLN A 229 0.94 -5.75 -15.75
N PHE A 230 1.00 -6.97 -16.27
CA PHE A 230 -0.20 -7.75 -16.52
C PHE A 230 0.09 -9.24 -16.42
N ARG A 231 -0.95 -10.01 -16.10
CA ARG A 231 -0.87 -11.46 -15.98
C ARG A 231 -1.58 -12.12 -17.16
N MET A 232 -0.94 -13.16 -17.69
CA MET A 232 -1.47 -14.06 -18.70
C MET A 232 -1.71 -15.44 -18.07
N SER A 233 -2.43 -16.32 -18.77
CA SER A 233 -2.64 -17.71 -18.33
C SER A 233 -1.35 -18.51 -18.15
N MET A 234 -0.27 -18.08 -18.80
CA MET A 234 1.02 -18.76 -18.89
C MET A 234 2.13 -18.11 -18.04
N GLY A 235 1.88 -16.94 -17.45
CA GLY A 235 2.89 -16.23 -16.65
C GLY A 235 2.59 -14.76 -16.47
N GLU A 236 3.57 -14.03 -15.98
CA GLU A 236 3.48 -12.61 -15.65
C GLU A 236 4.44 -11.78 -16.48
N VAL A 237 3.96 -10.63 -16.98
CA VAL A 237 4.74 -9.69 -17.78
C VAL A 237 4.82 -8.37 -17.04
N ARG A 238 6.04 -7.84 -16.95
CA ARG A 238 6.33 -6.50 -16.42
C ARG A 238 7.15 -5.73 -17.43
N MET A 239 6.79 -4.48 -17.66
CA MET A 239 7.41 -3.57 -18.61
C MET A 239 7.77 -2.27 -17.90
N GLU A 240 8.93 -1.71 -18.20
CA GLU A 240 9.43 -0.47 -17.60
C GLU A 240 10.08 0.42 -18.67
N ALA A 241 9.77 1.71 -18.65
CA ALA A 241 10.34 2.74 -19.52
C ALA A 241 11.15 3.72 -18.65
N LEU A 242 12.47 3.60 -18.67
CA LEU A 242 13.39 4.41 -17.86
C LEU A 242 14.61 4.83 -18.69
N GLY A 243 14.82 6.14 -18.82
CA GLY A 243 16.08 6.70 -19.33
C GLY A 243 16.44 6.28 -20.77
N GLY A 244 15.46 6.11 -21.66
CA GLY A 244 15.69 5.64 -23.03
C GLY A 244 15.89 4.13 -23.16
N ILE A 245 15.60 3.37 -22.11
CA ILE A 245 15.58 1.91 -22.12
C ILE A 245 14.15 1.45 -21.83
N PHE A 246 13.66 0.55 -22.68
CA PHE A 246 12.43 -0.19 -22.46
C PHE A 246 12.77 -1.62 -22.04
N ARG A 247 12.51 -1.95 -20.77
CA ARG A 247 12.79 -3.25 -20.17
C ARG A 247 11.51 -4.08 -20.11
N ILE A 248 11.58 -5.33 -20.52
CA ILE A 248 10.49 -6.30 -20.40
C ILE A 248 10.99 -7.49 -19.59
N THR A 249 10.22 -7.88 -18.60
CA THR A 249 10.46 -9.04 -17.75
C THR A 249 9.28 -9.99 -17.91
N VAL A 250 9.55 -11.23 -18.29
CA VAL A 250 8.57 -12.31 -18.30
C VAL A 250 8.93 -13.34 -17.24
N THR A 251 7.95 -13.79 -16.48
CA THR A 251 8.11 -14.79 -15.42
C THR A 251 7.10 -15.91 -15.60
N SER A 252 7.58 -17.15 -15.59
CA SER A 252 6.77 -18.36 -15.77
C SER A 252 7.29 -19.49 -14.87
N CYS A 253 6.41 -20.39 -14.45
CA CYS A 253 6.77 -21.62 -13.74
C CYS A 253 7.21 -22.77 -14.66
N LYS A 254 7.18 -22.58 -16.00
CA LYS A 254 7.56 -23.59 -17.01
C LYS A 254 8.44 -23.00 -18.12
N PRO A 255 9.52 -23.68 -18.54
CA PRO A 255 10.43 -23.19 -19.59
C PRO A 255 9.72 -22.97 -20.93
N ASP A 256 8.97 -23.97 -21.41
CA ASP A 256 8.25 -23.88 -22.69
C ASP A 256 7.28 -22.68 -22.73
N LYS A 257 6.68 -22.34 -21.58
CA LYS A 257 5.78 -21.20 -21.43
C LYS A 257 6.51 -19.87 -21.35
N LEU A 258 7.74 -19.87 -20.84
CA LEU A 258 8.60 -18.68 -20.87
C LEU A 258 8.98 -18.33 -22.31
N GLU A 259 9.39 -19.30 -23.12
CA GLU A 259 9.71 -19.11 -24.53
C GLU A 259 8.48 -18.63 -25.33
N GLU A 260 7.31 -19.25 -25.12
CA GLU A 260 6.06 -18.82 -25.76
C GLU A 260 5.71 -17.36 -25.40
N MET A 261 5.95 -16.93 -24.15
CA MET A 261 5.77 -15.54 -23.73
C MET A 261 6.75 -14.59 -24.40
N GLN A 262 8.02 -14.98 -24.55
CA GLN A 262 9.03 -14.17 -25.24
C GLN A 262 8.62 -13.91 -26.69
N GLU A 263 8.18 -14.95 -27.41
CA GLU A 263 7.72 -14.83 -28.80
C GLU A 263 6.48 -13.94 -28.93
N ILE A 264 5.49 -14.11 -28.04
CA ILE A 264 4.30 -13.25 -28.01
C ILE A 264 4.72 -11.79 -27.82
N MET A 265 5.63 -11.51 -26.89
CA MET A 265 6.08 -10.15 -26.62
C MET A 265 6.84 -9.55 -27.80
N VAL A 266 7.72 -10.32 -28.46
CA VAL A 266 8.43 -9.88 -29.68
C VAL A 266 7.43 -9.54 -30.78
N ARG A 267 6.43 -10.39 -31.05
CA ARG A 267 5.42 -10.11 -32.08
C ARG A 267 4.63 -8.82 -31.81
N HIS A 268 4.21 -8.60 -30.57
CA HIS A 268 3.48 -7.37 -30.21
C HIS A 268 4.39 -6.13 -30.23
N LEU A 269 5.68 -6.29 -29.95
CA LEU A 269 6.67 -5.23 -30.13
C LEU A 269 6.84 -4.87 -31.61
N GLU A 270 6.99 -5.84 -32.50
CA GLU A 270 7.11 -5.62 -33.95
C GLU A 270 5.87 -4.92 -34.52
N GLU A 271 4.67 -5.38 -34.11
CA GLU A 271 3.40 -4.73 -34.45
C GLU A 271 3.31 -3.29 -33.87
N ALA A 272 3.92 -3.03 -32.72
CA ALA A 272 4.00 -1.70 -32.12
C ALA A 272 5.07 -0.82 -32.79
N ALA A 273 6.11 -1.43 -33.37
CA ALA A 273 7.32 -0.80 -33.90
C ALA A 273 7.29 -0.62 -35.43
N VAL A 274 6.11 -0.46 -36.04
CA VAL A 274 5.89 -0.26 -37.51
C VAL A 274 6.82 0.76 -38.20
N ARG A 275 7.53 1.63 -37.45
CA ARG A 275 8.47 2.64 -37.98
C ARG A 275 9.86 2.62 -37.31
N GLU A 276 10.18 1.61 -36.51
CA GLU A 276 11.43 1.52 -35.72
C GLU A 276 11.89 0.05 -35.64
N VAL A 277 13.17 -0.23 -35.86
CA VAL A 277 13.72 -1.58 -35.67
C VAL A 277 14.22 -1.67 -34.23
N LEU A 278 13.70 -2.63 -33.46
CA LEU A 278 14.10 -2.87 -32.07
C LEU A 278 14.94 -4.14 -32.00
N GLU A 279 16.12 -4.07 -31.41
CA GLU A 279 16.88 -5.26 -31.04
C GLU A 279 16.39 -5.77 -29.68
N VAL A 280 15.76 -6.95 -29.68
CA VAL A 280 15.23 -7.58 -28.47
C VAL A 280 16.10 -8.78 -28.12
N ASN A 281 16.91 -8.67 -27.07
CA ASN A 281 17.77 -9.75 -26.60
C ASN A 281 17.32 -10.20 -25.20
N TRP A 282 16.77 -11.40 -25.12
CA TRP A 282 16.34 -12.02 -23.86
C TRP A 282 17.55 -12.60 -23.11
N ARG A 283 17.57 -12.39 -21.78
CA ARG A 283 18.54 -12.95 -20.83
C ARG A 283 17.84 -13.65 -19.69
#